data_AF-A0A1Q7J4E8-F1
#
_entry.id   AF-A0A1Q7J4E8-F1
#
_cell.length_a   1.000
_cell.length_b   1.000
_cell.length_c   1.000
_cell.angle_alpha   90.00
_cell.angle_beta   90.00
_cell.angle_gamma   90.00
#
_symmetry.space_group_name_H-M   'P 1'
#
loop_
_entity.id
_entity.type
_entity.pdbx_description
1 polymer ?
#
loop_
_entity_poly.entity_id
_entity_poly.type
_entity_poly.pdbx_seq_one_letter_code
_entity_poly.pdbx_strand_id
1 'polypeptide(L)'
;MHDSAAAWLMTLLAPSPLMVSLVQVATTLPLFLLALPAGALADVLDRRRILLIAQVWLFVVAALLGVLTIAGVVQPWMLLVITLAIGAGSAIDLPSWQAIIPETVSREELPAAVGLGAVANRHSGAEFGDRWSTLRCGDPRATLRVADRIADA
;
A
#
# COMPACT_ATOMS: atom_id res chain seq x y z
N MET A 1 -1.17 -2.67 -1.53
CA MET A 1 -1.66 -3.97 -1.01
C MET A 1 -0.75 -5.16 -1.39
N HIS A 2 0.56 -4.96 -1.59
CA HIS A 2 1.51 -6.06 -1.82
C HIS A 2 2.45 -6.27 -0.61
N ASP A 3 2.69 -5.21 0.16
CA ASP A 3 3.60 -5.15 1.30
C ASP A 3 3.21 -6.13 2.41
N SER A 4 1.90 -6.25 2.67
CA SER A 4 1.36 -7.19 3.65
C SER A 4 1.52 -8.66 3.21
N ALA A 5 1.36 -8.94 1.92
CA ALA A 5 1.55 -10.27 1.36
C ALA A 5 3.03 -10.66 1.37
N ALA A 6 3.92 -9.72 1.03
CA ALA A 6 5.37 -9.90 1.11
C ALA A 6 5.84 -10.17 2.55
N ALA A 7 5.34 -9.40 3.51
CA ALA A 7 5.64 -9.60 4.94
C ALA A 7 5.18 -10.99 5.42
N TRP A 8 3.99 -11.44 5.03
CA TRP A 8 3.47 -12.76 5.37
C TRP A 8 4.25 -13.89 4.70
N LEU A 9 4.59 -13.75 3.42
CA LEU A 9 5.37 -14.75 2.71
C LEU A 9 6.78 -14.88 3.32
N MET A 10 7.37 -13.75 3.75
CA MET A 10 8.67 -13.74 4.41
C MET A 10 8.67 -14.48 5.74
N THR A 11 7.61 -14.38 6.55
CA THR A 11 7.53 -15.13 7.82
C THR A 11 7.42 -16.64 7.60
N LEU A 12 6.82 -17.08 6.49
CA LEU A 12 6.76 -18.48 6.10
C LEU A 12 8.12 -19.01 5.61
N LEU A 13 8.91 -18.18 4.93
CA LEU A 13 10.20 -18.54 4.34
C LEU A 13 11.38 -18.43 5.31
N ALA A 14 11.40 -17.39 6.15
CA ALA A 14 12.49 -17.10 7.08
C ALA A 14 11.93 -16.39 8.33
N PRO A 15 11.78 -17.07 9.48
CA PRO A 15 11.24 -16.49 10.72
C PRO A 15 12.21 -15.52 11.44
N SER A 16 13.17 -14.94 10.72
CA SER A 16 14.13 -13.99 11.30
C SER A 16 13.56 -12.56 11.31
N PRO A 17 13.54 -11.87 12.47
CA PRO A 17 13.02 -10.51 12.58
C PRO A 17 13.74 -9.48 11.69
N LEU A 18 15.02 -9.72 11.40
CA LEU A 18 15.84 -8.87 10.55
C LEU A 18 15.33 -8.86 9.12
N MET A 19 14.94 -10.02 8.58
CA MET A 19 14.47 -10.13 7.22
C MET A 19 13.09 -9.51 7.00
N VAL A 20 12.19 -9.60 7.98
CA VAL A 20 10.89 -8.90 7.93
C VAL A 20 11.10 -7.38 7.95
N SER A 21 12.02 -6.88 8.77
CA SER A 21 12.38 -5.46 8.80
C SER A 21 12.97 -4.99 7.47
N LEU A 22 13.80 -5.82 6.82
CA LEU A 22 14.36 -5.49 5.50
C LEU A 22 13.30 -5.38 4.41
N VAL A 23 12.19 -6.13 4.48
CA VAL A 23 11.06 -5.96 3.55
C VAL A 23 10.49 -4.55 3.68
N GLN A 24 10.31 -4.04 4.90
CA GLN A 24 9.80 -2.68 5.12
C GLN A 24 10.78 -1.60 4.62
N VAL A 25 12.08 -1.84 4.73
CA VAL A 25 13.09 -0.95 4.14
C VAL A 25 13.02 -1.02 2.62
N ALA A 26 12.89 -2.22 2.04
CA ALA A 26 12.83 -2.42 0.59
C ALA A 26 11.59 -1.78 -0.06
N THR A 27 10.47 -1.67 0.65
CA THR A 27 9.27 -0.96 0.15
C THR A 27 9.44 0.55 0.18
N THR A 28 10.10 1.09 1.22
CA THR A 28 10.14 2.54 1.48
C THR A 28 11.37 3.21 0.86
N LEU A 29 12.50 2.51 0.78
CA LEU A 29 13.78 3.01 0.25
C LEU A 29 13.67 3.51 -1.20
N PRO A 30 12.99 2.82 -2.14
CA PRO A 30 12.87 3.30 -3.51
C PRO A 30 12.07 4.58 -3.60
N LEU A 31 11.02 4.72 -2.77
CA LEU A 31 10.23 5.95 -2.71
C LEU A 31 11.13 7.13 -2.30
N PHE A 32 11.97 6.96 -1.28
CA PHE A 32 12.89 8.01 -0.86
C PHE A 32 13.96 8.35 -1.91
N LEU A 33 14.59 7.34 -2.51
CA LEU A 33 15.64 7.55 -3.50
C LEU A 33 15.11 8.13 -4.81
N LEU A 34 13.90 7.71 -5.21
CA LEU A 34 13.31 8.09 -6.48
C LEU A 34 12.35 9.27 -6.39
N ALA A 35 12.00 9.77 -5.20
CA ALA A 35 11.08 10.90 -5.06
C ALA A 35 11.50 12.14 -5.87
N LEU A 36 12.78 12.53 -5.78
CA LEU A 36 13.34 13.68 -6.49
C LEU A 36 13.39 13.46 -8.02
N PRO A 37 14.03 12.40 -8.54
CA PRO A 37 14.10 12.18 -9.98
C PRO A 37 12.73 11.84 -10.58
N ALA A 38 11.83 11.16 -9.87
CA ALA A 38 10.48 10.87 -10.35
C ALA A 38 9.66 12.14 -10.54
N GLY A 39 9.80 13.13 -9.64
CA GLY A 39 9.18 14.45 -9.81
C GLY A 39 9.69 15.17 -11.06
N ALA A 40 11.01 15.25 -11.22
CA ALA A 40 11.61 15.85 -12.41
C ALA A 40 11.24 15.12 -13.71
N LEU A 41 11.12 13.79 -13.67
CA LEU A 41 10.72 12.99 -14.83
C LEU A 41 9.24 13.19 -15.19
N ALA A 42 8.37 13.40 -14.20
CA ALA A 42 6.95 13.70 -14.40
C ALA A 42 6.72 15.07 -15.07
N ASP A 43 7.65 16.01 -14.90
CA ASP A 43 7.58 17.34 -15.51
C ASP A 43 8.01 17.36 -16.99
N VAL A 44 8.82 16.39 -17.43
CA VAL A 44 9.47 16.40 -18.77
C VAL A 44 8.84 15.43 -19.77
N LEU A 45 8.22 14.34 -19.31
CA LEU A 45 7.70 13.27 -20.17
C LEU A 45 6.18 13.30 -20.35
N ASP A 46 5.69 12.71 -21.45
CA ASP A 46 4.26 12.52 -21.71
C ASP A 46 3.60 11.69 -20.59
N ARG A 47 2.80 12.35 -19.77
CA ARG A 47 2.19 11.82 -18.53
C ARG A 47 1.43 10.51 -18.72
N ARG A 48 0.66 10.42 -19.82
CA ARG A 48 -0.10 9.21 -20.19
C ARG A 48 0.81 8.01 -20.51
N ARG A 49 1.98 8.25 -21.12
CA ARG A 49 2.95 7.19 -21.43
C ARG A 49 3.64 6.71 -20.16
N ILE A 50 3.98 7.61 -19.24
CA ILE A 50 4.60 7.27 -17.95
C ILE A 50 3.68 6.36 -17.13
N LEU A 51 2.39 6.69 -17.01
CA LEU A 51 1.43 5.83 -16.30
C LEU A 51 1.29 4.45 -16.93
N LEU A 52 1.21 4.37 -18.25
CA LEU A 52 1.13 3.08 -18.94
C LEU A 52 2.41 2.25 -18.71
N ILE A 53 3.58 2.87 -18.76
CA ILE A 53 4.86 2.19 -18.48
C ILE A 53 4.92 1.72 -17.01
N ALA A 54 4.52 2.57 -16.06
CA ALA A 54 4.48 2.21 -14.63
C ALA A 54 3.52 1.05 -14.37
N GLN A 55 2.32 1.08 -14.97
CA GLN A 55 1.34 0.02 -14.82
C GLN A 55 1.82 -1.30 -15.44
N VAL A 56 2.44 -1.25 -16.63
CA VAL A 56 3.02 -2.44 -17.27
C VAL A 56 4.18 -2.99 -16.45
N TRP A 57 5.04 -2.12 -15.91
CA TRP A 57 6.14 -2.52 -15.03
C TRP A 57 5.63 -3.26 -13.79
N LEU A 58 4.68 -2.65 -13.08
CA LEU A 58 4.07 -3.25 -11.89
C LEU A 58 3.41 -4.60 -12.21
N PHE A 59 2.72 -4.69 -13.35
CA PHE A 59 2.10 -5.94 -13.80
C PHE A 59 3.15 -7.03 -14.07
N VAL A 60 4.23 -6.71 -14.80
CA VAL A 60 5.30 -7.66 -15.12
C VAL A 60 6.00 -8.15 -13.86
N VAL A 61 6.33 -7.24 -12.93
CA VAL A 61 7.02 -7.61 -11.68
C VAL A 61 6.11 -8.45 -10.78
N ALA A 62 4.82 -8.11 -10.67
CA ALA A 62 3.85 -8.89 -9.93
C ALA A 62 3.62 -10.28 -10.56
N ALA A 63 3.52 -10.37 -11.88
CA ALA A 63 3.40 -11.63 -12.60
C ALA A 63 4.64 -12.51 -12.40
N LEU A 64 5.84 -11.92 -12.45
CA LEU A 64 7.09 -12.62 -12.18
C LEU A 64 7.08 -13.21 -10.76
N LEU A 65 6.71 -12.43 -9.74
CA LEU A 65 6.57 -12.93 -8.37
C LEU A 65 5.57 -14.09 -8.28
N GLY A 66 4.41 -13.97 -8.94
CA GLY A 66 3.39 -15.02 -8.99
C GLY A 66 3.93 -16.32 -9.60
N VAL A 67 4.66 -16.22 -10.72
CA VAL A 67 5.29 -17.39 -11.37
C VAL A 67 6.34 -18.03 -10.48
N LEU A 68 7.23 -17.25 -9.86
CA LEU A 68 8.22 -17.79 -8.93
C LEU A 68 7.55 -18.47 -7.73
N THR A 69 6.45 -17.91 -7.23
CA THR A 69 5.70 -18.46 -6.10
C THR A 69 5.05 -19.78 -6.46
N ILE A 70 4.43 -19.89 -7.64
CA ILE A 70 3.85 -21.14 -8.15
C ILE A 70 4.94 -22.20 -8.39
N ALA A 71 6.11 -21.78 -8.88
CA ALA A 71 7.26 -22.66 -9.09
C ALA A 71 7.92 -23.14 -7.77
N GLY A 72 7.57 -22.55 -6.62
CA GLY A 72 8.11 -22.94 -5.31
C GLY A 72 9.59 -22.62 -5.10
N VAL A 73 10.20 -21.82 -5.98
CA VAL A 73 11.63 -21.46 -5.94
C VAL A 73 11.88 -20.08 -5.32
N VAL A 74 10.86 -19.46 -4.70
CA VAL A 74 11.00 -18.16 -4.05
C VAL A 74 12.01 -18.27 -2.91
N GLN A 75 13.07 -17.49 -2.99
CA GLN A 75 14.04 -17.34 -1.91
C GLN A 75 13.86 -15.98 -1.20
N PRO A 76 14.25 -15.87 0.08
CA PRO A 76 14.10 -14.63 0.86
C PRO A 76 14.70 -13.38 0.18
N TRP A 77 15.85 -13.52 -0.49
CA TRP A 77 16.50 -12.41 -1.20
C TRP A 77 15.77 -12.02 -2.49
N MET A 78 15.15 -12.96 -3.20
CA MET A 78 14.35 -12.68 -4.41
C MET A 78 13.14 -11.82 -4.04
N LEU A 79 12.55 -12.10 -2.89
CA LEU A 79 11.41 -11.37 -2.35
C LEU A 79 11.79 -9.92 -2.06
N LEU A 80 12.97 -9.68 -1.48
CA LEU A 80 13.50 -8.32 -1.27
C LEU A 80 13.71 -7.57 -2.59
N VAL A 81 14.35 -8.21 -3.59
CA VAL A 81 14.61 -7.58 -4.89
C VAL A 81 13.31 -7.24 -5.62
N ILE A 82 12.34 -8.16 -5.61
CA ILE A 82 11.02 -7.93 -6.23
C ILE A 82 10.29 -6.80 -5.50
N THR A 83 10.30 -6.80 -4.17
CA THR A 83 9.67 -5.74 -3.37
C THR A 83 10.29 -4.37 -3.69
N LEU A 84 11.62 -4.32 -3.82
CA LEU A 84 12.34 -3.12 -4.21
C LEU A 84 11.97 -2.65 -5.63
N ALA A 85 11.81 -3.59 -6.57
CA ALA A 85 11.37 -3.29 -7.93
C ALA A 85 9.92 -2.77 -8.00
N ILE A 86 9.03 -3.31 -7.17
CA ILE A 86 7.64 -2.82 -7.04
C ILE A 86 7.63 -1.42 -6.41
N GLY A 87 8.42 -1.20 -5.35
CA GLY A 87 8.59 0.11 -4.72
C GLY A 87 9.10 1.16 -5.71
N ALA A 88 10.03 0.80 -6.59
CA ALA A 88 10.55 1.70 -7.61
C ALA A 88 9.48 2.12 -8.65
N GLY A 89 8.66 1.18 -9.11
CA GLY A 89 7.53 1.49 -10.00
C GLY A 89 6.48 2.37 -9.32
N SER A 90 6.21 2.09 -8.05
CA SER A 90 5.22 2.83 -7.24
C SER A 90 5.66 4.29 -6.97
N ALA A 91 6.97 4.55 -6.90
CA ALA A 91 7.52 5.90 -6.73
C ALA A 91 7.16 6.85 -7.88
N ILE A 92 7.01 6.31 -9.09
CA ILE A 92 6.70 7.06 -10.30
C ILE A 92 5.18 7.18 -10.49
N ASP A 93 4.42 6.20 -10.03
CA ASP A 93 2.96 6.16 -10.19
C ASP A 93 2.26 7.30 -9.42
N LEU A 94 2.68 7.55 -8.17
CA LEU A 94 2.12 8.62 -7.31
C LEU A 94 2.13 10.03 -7.94
N PRO A 95 3.28 10.60 -8.38
CA PRO A 95 3.30 11.91 -9.00
C PRO A 95 2.57 11.94 -10.36
N SER A 96 2.61 10.82 -11.09
CA SER A 96 1.94 10.71 -12.39
C SER A 96 0.41 10.81 -12.25
N TRP A 97 -0.18 10.18 -11.23
CA TRP A 97 -1.62 10.31 -10.92
C TRP A 97 -1.98 11.73 -10.49
N GLN A 98 -1.16 12.38 -9.66
CA GLN A 98 -1.42 13.76 -9.24
C GLN A 98 -1.35 14.77 -10.40
N ALA A 99 -0.52 14.50 -11.41
CA ALA A 99 -0.37 15.36 -12.58
C ALA A 99 -1.53 15.26 -13.60
N ILE A 100 -2.30 14.17 -13.61
CA ILE A 100 -3.44 13.97 -14.53
C ILE A 100 -4.73 14.62 -14.04
N ILE A 101 -4.95 14.67 -12.74
CA ILE A 101 -6.16 15.27 -12.14
C ILE A 101 -6.40 16.68 -12.72
N PRO A 102 -5.43 17.62 -12.71
CA PRO A 102 -5.66 18.95 -13.21
C PRO A 102 -5.83 19.08 -14.74
N GLU A 103 -5.47 18.06 -15.52
CA GLU A 103 -5.72 18.03 -16.96
C GLU A 103 -7.13 17.53 -17.31
N THR A 104 -7.79 16.84 -16.38
CA THR A 104 -9.08 16.17 -16.63
C THR A 104 -10.27 16.98 -16.11
N VAL A 105 -10.06 17.84 -15.11
CA VAL A 105 -11.11 18.70 -14.54
C VAL A 105 -10.91 20.18 -14.90
N SER A 106 -12.00 20.93 -15.04
CA SER A 106 -11.93 22.37 -15.28
C SER A 106 -11.33 23.11 -14.07
N ARG A 107 -10.75 24.29 -14.29
CA ARG A 107 -10.03 25.03 -13.24
C ARG A 107 -10.90 25.38 -12.04
N GLU A 108 -12.21 25.48 -12.23
CA GLU A 108 -13.17 25.76 -11.16
C GLU A 108 -13.42 24.55 -10.23
N GLU A 109 -13.24 23.32 -10.71
CA GLU A 109 -13.54 22.08 -9.97
C GLU A 109 -12.30 21.46 -9.28
N LEU A 110 -11.10 21.99 -9.55
CA LEU A 110 -9.83 21.53 -8.95
C LEU A 110 -9.87 21.40 -7.41
N PRO A 111 -10.40 22.38 -6.64
CA PRO A 111 -10.42 22.28 -5.18
C PRO A 111 -11.34 21.16 -4.68
N ALA A 112 -12.46 20.93 -5.37
CA ALA A 112 -13.41 19.87 -5.04
C ALA A 112 -12.83 18.47 -5.33
N ALA A 113 -12.12 18.31 -6.47
CA ALA A 113 -11.46 17.07 -6.84
C ALA A 113 -10.33 16.67 -5.87
N VAL A 114 -9.50 17.63 -5.46
CA VAL A 114 -8.43 17.40 -4.47
C VAL A 114 -9.03 17.08 -3.09
N GLY A 115 -10.11 17.74 -2.70
CA GLY A 115 -10.83 17.47 -1.45
C GLY A 115 -11.38 16.04 -1.38
N LEU A 116 -11.98 15.56 -2.47
CA LEU A 116 -12.50 14.18 -2.58
C LEU A 116 -11.38 13.14 -2.47
N GLY A 117 -10.23 13.35 -3.12
CA GLY A 117 -9.08 12.45 -3.02
C GLY A 117 -8.53 12.36 -1.59
N ALA A 118 -8.48 13.50 -0.88
CA ALA A 118 -8.02 13.53 0.51
C ALA A 118 -9.00 12.85 1.49
N VAL A 119 -10.30 12.95 1.24
CA VAL A 119 -11.35 12.28 2.04
C VAL A 119 -11.30 10.76 1.82
N ALA A 120 -11.15 10.31 0.56
CA ALA A 120 -11.06 8.88 0.22
C ALA A 120 -9.82 8.21 0.85
N ASN A 121 -8.67 8.88 0.86
CA ASN A 121 -7.46 8.33 1.44
C ASN A 121 -7.48 8.31 2.99
N ARG A 122 -8.33 9.16 3.60
CA ARG A 122 -8.40 9.31 5.06
C ARG A 122 -9.44 8.39 5.71
N HIS A 123 -10.55 8.10 5.05
CA HIS A 123 -11.62 7.28 5.63
C HIS A 123 -11.32 5.77 5.66
N SER A 124 -10.53 5.26 4.72
CA SER A 124 -10.23 3.82 4.62
C SER A 124 -9.46 3.24 5.82
N GLY A 125 -8.67 4.04 6.54
CA GLY A 125 -7.91 3.59 7.70
C GLY A 125 -8.65 3.69 9.04
N ALA A 126 -9.48 4.72 9.23
CA ALA A 126 -10.08 5.02 10.52
C ALA A 126 -11.22 4.06 10.90
N GLU A 127 -12.10 3.76 9.95
CA GLU A 127 -13.26 2.88 10.21
C GLU A 127 -12.83 1.43 10.44
N PHE A 128 -11.80 0.95 9.72
CA PHE A 128 -11.31 -0.41 9.89
C PHE A 128 -10.68 -0.60 11.29
N GLY A 129 -9.89 0.36 11.77
CA GLY A 129 -9.28 0.31 13.10
C GLY A 129 -10.30 0.30 14.23
N ASP A 130 -11.30 1.18 14.15
CA ASP A 130 -12.36 1.30 15.16
C ASP A 130 -13.31 0.08 15.15
N ARG A 131 -13.53 -0.50 13.97
CA ARG A 131 -14.33 -1.72 13.84
C ARG A 131 -13.55 -2.98 14.24
N TRP A 132 -12.24 -3.03 14.06
CA TRP A 132 -11.41 -4.15 14.52
C TRP A 132 -11.24 -4.14 16.04
N SER A 133 -11.05 -2.96 16.64
CA SER A 133 -10.92 -2.83 18.10
C SER A 133 -12.21 -3.26 18.81
N THR A 134 -13.37 -2.90 18.27
CA THR A 134 -14.69 -3.32 18.78
C THR A 134 -15.04 -4.79 18.54
N LEU A 135 -14.46 -5.43 17.52
CA LEU A 135 -14.59 -6.89 17.33
C LEU A 135 -13.62 -7.70 18.20
N ARG A 136 -12.45 -7.14 18.53
CA ARG A 136 -11.42 -7.80 19.36
C ARG A 136 -11.71 -7.64 20.86
N CYS A 137 -12.28 -6.51 21.26
CA CYS A 137 -12.86 -6.29 22.58
C CYS A 137 -14.37 -6.52 22.49
N GLY A 138 -14.84 -7.73 22.81
CA GLY A 138 -16.28 -7.99 22.93
C GLY A 138 -16.95 -6.88 23.74
N ASP A 139 -18.08 -6.38 23.22
CA ASP A 139 -18.73 -5.14 23.66
C ASP A 139 -18.71 -4.98 25.19
N PRO A 140 -17.92 -4.04 25.75
CA PRO A 140 -17.84 -3.84 27.20
C PRO A 140 -19.18 -3.44 27.81
N ARG A 141 -20.13 -2.93 27.01
CA ARG A 141 -21.50 -2.64 27.45
C ARG A 141 -22.40 -3.86 27.49
N ALA A 142 -22.04 -4.94 26.80
CA ALA A 142 -22.72 -6.22 26.91
C ALA A 142 -22.31 -6.95 28.20
N THR A 143 -21.04 -6.89 28.59
CA THR A 143 -20.55 -7.47 29.86
C THR A 143 -21.09 -6.75 31.09
N LEU A 144 -21.20 -5.42 31.08
CA LEU A 144 -21.79 -4.68 32.20
C LEU A 144 -23.28 -5.01 32.41
N ARG A 145 -24.05 -5.18 31.32
CA ARG A 145 -25.47 -5.57 31.39
C ARG A 145 -25.69 -6.99 31.90
N VAL A 146 -24.71 -7.88 31.75
CA VAL A 146 -24.74 -9.23 32.34
C VAL A 146 -24.36 -9.18 33.82
N ALA A 147 -23.39 -8.35 34.19
CA ALA A 147 -22.99 -8.17 35.59
C ALA A 147 -24.13 -7.58 36.44
N ASP A 148 -24.82 -6.55 35.96
CA ASP A 148 -25.97 -5.97 36.67
C ASP A 148 -27.10 -7.00 36.83
N ARG A 149 -27.35 -7.81 35.80
CA ARG A 149 -28.39 -8.86 35.85
C ARG A 149 -28.07 -10.00 36.83
N ILE A 150 -26.79 -10.19 37.20
CA ILE A 150 -26.36 -11.15 38.23
C ILE A 150 -26.43 -10.51 39.62
N ALA A 151 -26.25 -9.20 39.74
CA ALA A 151 -26.39 -8.48 41.00
C ALA A 151 -27.85 -8.36 41.47
N ASP A 152 -28.79 -8.39 40.52
CA ASP A 152 -30.24 -8.29 40.77
C ASP A 152 -30.96 -9.66 40.93
N ALA A 153 -30.24 -10.79 40.95
CA ALA A 153 -30.77 -12.16 41.09
C ALA A 153 -30.36 -12.80 42.42
#